data_AF-A0A350Y140-F1
#
_entry.id   AF-A0A350Y140-F1
#
_cell.length_a   1.000
_cell.length_b   1.000
_cell.length_c   1.000
_cell.angle_alpha   90.00
_cell.angle_beta   90.00
_cell.angle_gamma   90.00
#
_symmetry.space_group_name_H-M   'P 1'
#
loop_
_entity.id
_entity.type
_entity.pdbx_description
1 polymer ?
#
loop_
_entity_poly.entity_id
_entity_poly.type
_entity_poly.pdbx_seq_one_letter_code
_entity_poly.pdbx_strand_id
1 'polypeptide(L)'
;MEDDKIIEAFIQVVEKPDNVFSAEAIADIPTLQQNLSAIQTLTSDAIAEVLCQWYINHENVRDAILMQGREITKVQKTKPQSQEKTLENRYRLLQEELKKLQARKS
;
A
#
# COMPACT_ATOMS: atom_id res chain seq x y z
N MET A 1 -5.73 -13.01 0.76
CA MET A 1 -5.06 -12.16 1.77
C MET A 1 -6.13 -11.19 2.25
N GLU A 2 -6.22 -10.88 3.54
CA GLU A 2 -7.25 -9.94 4.03
C GLU A 2 -6.96 -8.53 3.49
N ASP A 3 -8.01 -7.77 3.17
CA ASP A 3 -7.92 -6.45 2.54
C ASP A 3 -7.10 -5.46 3.39
N ASP A 4 -7.31 -5.50 4.69
CA ASP A 4 -6.57 -4.73 5.69
C ASP A 4 -5.06 -5.02 5.66
N LYS A 5 -4.67 -6.29 5.39
CA LYS A 5 -3.27 -6.69 5.29
C LYS A 5 -2.65 -6.25 3.98
N ILE A 6 -3.42 -6.18 2.90
CA ILE A 6 -2.96 -5.65 1.61
C ILE A 6 -2.61 -4.17 1.78
N ILE A 7 -3.50 -3.40 2.41
CA ILE A 7 -3.27 -1.98 2.68
C ILE A 7 -2.04 -1.78 3.58
N GLU A 8 -1.94 -2.54 4.68
CA GLU A 8 -0.81 -2.43 5.60
C GLU A 8 0.52 -2.84 4.96
N ALA A 9 0.53 -3.93 4.20
CA ALA A 9 1.71 -4.37 3.45
C ALA A 9 2.14 -3.31 2.44
N PHE A 10 1.20 -2.73 1.72
CA PHE A 10 1.48 -1.67 0.75
C PHE A 10 2.10 -0.44 1.43
N ILE A 11 1.54 0.03 2.55
CA ILE A 11 2.10 1.15 3.31
C ILE A 11 3.55 0.87 3.70
N GLN A 12 3.86 -0.33 4.22
CA GLN A 12 5.22 -0.68 4.60
C GLN A 12 6.17 -0.74 3.40
N VAL A 13 5.72 -1.25 2.26
CA VAL A 13 6.49 -1.30 1.01
C VAL A 13 6.82 0.12 0.52
N VAL A 14 5.86 1.05 0.60
CA VAL A 14 6.07 2.47 0.23
C VAL A 14 6.98 3.19 1.23
N GLU A 15 6.82 2.95 2.53
CA GLU A 15 7.64 3.55 3.60
C GLU A 15 9.11 3.10 3.50
N LYS A 16 9.32 1.83 3.11
CA LYS A 16 10.64 1.22 2.90
C LYS A 16 10.77 0.75 1.45
N PRO A 17 10.95 1.68 0.50
CA PRO A 17 11.07 1.36 -0.92
C PRO A 17 12.47 0.82 -1.18
N ASP A 18 12.76 -0.40 -0.73
CA ASP A 18 14.03 -1.10 -0.93
C ASP A 18 14.16 -1.54 -2.40
N ASN A 19 14.28 -0.55 -3.29
CA ASN A 19 14.38 -0.67 -4.75
C ASN A 19 13.23 -1.41 -5.48
N VAL A 20 12.12 -1.65 -4.80
CA VAL A 20 10.92 -2.33 -5.32
C VAL A 20 10.10 -1.49 -6.30
N PHE A 21 10.16 -0.16 -6.21
CA PHE A 21 9.50 0.75 -7.14
C PHE A 21 10.41 1.08 -8.33
N SER A 22 10.08 0.49 -9.48
CA SER A 22 10.63 0.84 -10.79
C SER A 22 10.18 2.23 -11.24
N ALA A 23 10.89 2.85 -12.19
CA ALA A 23 10.52 4.18 -12.70
C ALA A 23 9.08 4.24 -13.23
N GLU A 24 8.62 3.18 -13.89
CA GLU A 24 7.24 3.03 -14.37
C GLU A 24 6.22 3.02 -13.23
N ALA A 25 6.50 2.28 -12.15
CA ALA A 25 5.64 2.25 -10.98
C ALA A 25 5.57 3.64 -10.33
N ILE A 26 6.69 4.38 -10.27
CA ILE A 26 6.72 5.73 -9.69
C ILE A 26 5.91 6.71 -10.56
N ALA A 27 6.05 6.60 -11.88
CA ALA A 27 5.29 7.39 -12.84
C ALA A 27 3.78 7.12 -12.79
N ASP A 28 3.37 5.92 -12.36
CA ASP A 28 1.96 5.53 -12.24
C ASP A 28 1.35 5.82 -10.84
N ILE A 29 2.16 6.20 -9.85
CA ILE A 29 1.65 6.66 -8.53
C ILE A 29 0.58 7.77 -8.63
N PRO A 30 0.68 8.79 -9.50
CA PRO A 30 -0.38 9.79 -9.66
C PRO A 30 -1.72 9.16 -10.07
N THR A 31 -1.69 8.17 -10.96
CA THR A 31 -2.86 7.40 -11.40
C THR A 31 -3.46 6.64 -10.22
N LEU A 32 -2.62 5.97 -9.43
CA LEU A 32 -3.04 5.30 -8.20
C LEU A 32 -3.71 6.26 -7.23
N GLN A 33 -3.11 7.43 -6.98
CA GLN A 33 -3.67 8.44 -6.08
C GLN A 33 -5.02 8.96 -6.57
N GLN A 34 -5.20 9.16 -7.88
CA GLN A 34 -6.50 9.54 -8.44
C GLN A 34 -7.54 8.45 -8.25
N ASN A 35 -7.20 7.19 -8.54
CA ASN A 35 -8.12 6.05 -8.36
C ASN A 35 -8.54 5.90 -6.91
N LEU A 36 -7.59 6.05 -5.98
CA LEU A 36 -7.86 6.03 -4.54
C LEU A 36 -8.76 7.21 -4.11
N SER A 37 -8.52 8.40 -4.63
CA SER A 37 -9.37 9.59 -4.38
C SER A 37 -10.76 9.51 -5.03
N ALA A 38 -10.93 8.68 -6.06
CA ALA A 38 -12.23 8.45 -6.72
C ALA A 38 -13.12 7.47 -5.94
N ILE A 39 -12.60 6.80 -4.91
CA ILE A 39 -13.37 5.92 -4.03
C ILE A 39 -14.39 6.76 -3.25
N GLN A 40 -15.68 6.60 -3.57
CA GLN A 40 -16.77 7.30 -2.89
C GLN A 40 -16.98 6.82 -1.45
N THR A 41 -16.64 5.56 -1.14
CA THR A 41 -16.82 4.97 0.19
C THR A 41 -15.53 4.31 0.63
N LEU A 42 -14.83 4.96 1.57
CA LEU A 42 -13.56 4.52 2.13
C LEU A 42 -13.74 3.22 2.94
N THR A 43 -13.60 2.09 2.26
CA THR A 43 -13.68 0.74 2.81
C THR A 43 -12.40 -0.03 2.51
N SER A 44 -12.06 -1.02 3.34
CA SER A 44 -10.79 -1.74 3.19
C SER A 44 -10.79 -2.52 1.89
N ASP A 45 -11.94 -3.11 1.54
CA ASP A 45 -12.20 -3.79 0.28
C ASP A 45 -11.93 -2.87 -0.93
N ALA A 46 -12.60 -1.71 -1.02
CA ALA A 46 -12.42 -0.81 -2.16
C ALA A 46 -10.97 -0.31 -2.32
N ILE A 47 -10.29 -0.01 -1.21
CA ILE A 47 -8.89 0.43 -1.25
C ILE A 47 -7.99 -0.73 -1.65
N ALA A 48 -8.16 -1.91 -1.05
CA ALA A 48 -7.38 -3.09 -1.39
C ALA A 48 -7.58 -3.51 -2.84
N GLU A 49 -8.79 -3.37 -3.38
CA GLU A 49 -9.09 -3.64 -4.78
C GLU A 49 -8.33 -2.69 -5.72
N VAL A 50 -8.36 -1.38 -5.44
CA VAL A 50 -7.60 -0.39 -6.23
C VAL A 50 -6.10 -0.67 -6.16
N LEU A 51 -5.57 -0.99 -4.97
CA LEU A 51 -4.18 -1.39 -4.80
C LEU A 51 -3.87 -2.67 -5.59
N CYS A 52 -4.76 -3.69 -5.54
CA CYS A 52 -4.65 -4.93 -6.31
C CYS A 52 -4.55 -4.68 -7.81
N GLN A 53 -5.48 -3.91 -8.35
CA GLN A 53 -5.52 -3.57 -9.77
C GLN A 53 -4.28 -2.79 -10.20
N TRP A 54 -3.69 -2.01 -9.29
CA TRP A 54 -2.49 -1.25 -9.59
C TRP A 54 -1.23 -2.12 -9.56
N TYR A 55 -0.98 -2.83 -8.46
CA TYR A 55 0.25 -3.62 -8.33
C TYR A 55 0.27 -4.83 -9.26
N ILE A 56 -0.85 -5.27 -9.84
CA ILE A 56 -0.86 -6.36 -10.81
C ILE A 56 -0.06 -6.02 -12.08
N ASN A 57 0.04 -4.73 -12.41
CA ASN A 57 0.82 -4.21 -13.52
C ASN A 57 2.29 -3.96 -13.14
N HIS A 58 2.65 -4.16 -11.87
CA HIS A 58 3.97 -3.88 -11.31
C HIS A 58 4.47 -5.09 -10.51
N GLU A 59 5.00 -6.09 -11.21
CA GLU A 59 5.41 -7.38 -10.62
C GLU A 59 6.36 -7.24 -9.43
N ASN A 60 7.34 -6.32 -9.50
CA ASN A 60 8.29 -6.04 -8.41
C ASN A 60 7.57 -5.55 -7.13
N VAL A 61 6.58 -4.68 -7.29
CA VAL A 61 5.81 -4.14 -6.17
C VAL A 61 4.86 -5.20 -5.63
N ARG A 62 4.23 -5.99 -6.51
CA ARG A 62 3.40 -7.13 -6.12
C ARG A 62 4.17 -8.13 -5.27
N ASP A 63 5.37 -8.54 -5.70
CA ASP A 63 6.18 -9.51 -4.95
C ASP A 63 6.55 -8.97 -3.56
N ALA A 64 6.94 -7.70 -3.49
CA ALA A 64 7.21 -7.01 -2.24
C ALA A 64 5.99 -6.98 -1.30
N ILE A 65 4.79 -6.67 -1.82
CA ILE A 65 3.54 -6.65 -1.05
C ILE A 65 3.20 -8.06 -0.56
N LEU A 66 3.37 -9.08 -1.40
CA LEU A 66 3.09 -10.46 -1.02
C LEU A 66 4.09 -10.96 0.05
N MET A 67 5.35 -10.59 -0.08
CA MET A 67 6.40 -10.88 0.90
C MET A 67 6.09 -10.19 2.24
N GLN A 68 5.81 -8.88 2.21
CA GLN A 68 5.43 -8.12 3.41
C GLN A 68 4.14 -8.62 4.03
N GLY A 69 3.11 -8.96 3.24
CA GLY A 69 1.86 -9.51 3.76
C GLY A 69 2.06 -10.86 4.47
N ARG A 70 3.01 -11.67 4.02
CA ARG A 70 3.43 -12.90 4.74
C ARG A 70 4.18 -12.58 6.02
N GLU A 71 5.08 -11.59 6.00
CA GLU A 71 5.80 -11.13 7.20
C GLU A 71 4.83 -10.58 8.25
N ILE A 72 3.89 -9.73 7.86
CA ILE A 72 2.81 -9.21 8.71
C ILE A 72 1.99 -10.34 9.31
N THR A 73 1.63 -11.35 8.51
CA THR A 73 0.91 -12.53 9.03
C THR A 73 1.73 -13.32 10.07
N LYS A 74 3.06 -13.34 9.91
CA LYS A 74 3.98 -14.00 10.84
C LYS A 74 4.21 -13.17 12.11
N VAL A 75 4.24 -11.85 12.02
CA VAL A 75 4.47 -10.91 13.14
C VAL A 75 3.18 -10.63 13.93
N GLN A 76 2.00 -10.61 13.29
CA GLN A 76 0.72 -10.51 14.00
C GLN A 76 0.48 -11.72 14.93
N LYS A 77 1.06 -12.89 14.62
CA LYS A 77 1.05 -14.03 15.55
C LYS A 77 1.85 -13.79 16.84
N THR A 78 2.74 -12.78 16.87
CA THR A 78 3.63 -12.51 18.01
C THR A 78 3.42 -11.14 18.68
N LYS A 79 2.63 -10.24 18.10
CA LYS A 79 2.25 -8.97 18.76
C LYS A 79 0.80 -8.54 18.44
N PRO A 80 -0.02 -8.20 19.45
CA PRO A 80 -1.27 -7.47 19.26
C PRO A 80 -0.94 -5.98 19.06
N GLN A 81 -0.34 -5.62 17.93
CA GLN A 81 0.06 -4.23 17.71
C GLN A 81 -0.51 -3.71 16.40
N SER A 82 -1.76 -3.22 16.50
CA SER A 82 -2.28 -1.99 15.87
C SER A 82 -3.77 -2.11 15.50
N GLN A 83 -4.61 -2.45 16.47
CA GLN A 83 -6.07 -2.37 16.31
C GLN A 83 -6.64 -0.94 16.31
N GLU A 84 -5.83 0.12 16.42
CA GLU A 84 -6.35 1.50 16.57
C GLU A 84 -5.73 2.51 15.60
N LYS A 85 -5.53 2.13 14.33
CA LYS A 85 -5.61 3.12 13.26
C LYS A 85 -6.91 2.88 12.51
N THR A 86 -7.89 3.75 12.74
CA THR A 86 -9.07 3.87 11.88
C THR A 86 -8.63 3.88 10.42
N LEU A 87 -9.42 3.28 9.55
CA LEU A 87 -9.13 3.10 8.13
C LEU A 87 -8.74 4.42 7.45
N GLU A 88 -9.39 5.52 7.83
CA GLU A 88 -9.06 6.88 7.41
C GLU A 88 -7.62 7.29 7.75
N ASN A 89 -7.11 6.94 8.94
CA ASN A 89 -5.75 7.28 9.35
C ASN A 89 -4.71 6.48 8.55
N ARG A 90 -5.01 5.21 8.22
CA ARG A 90 -4.15 4.39 7.37
C ARG A 90 -4.13 4.90 5.94
N TYR A 91 -5.30 5.29 5.42
CA TYR A 91 -5.42 5.88 4.11
C TYR A 91 -4.69 7.22 3.99
N ARG A 92 -4.83 8.07 5.00
CA ARG A 92 -4.09 9.34 5.06
C ARG A 92 -2.58 9.09 5.07
N LEU A 93 -2.11 8.15 5.90
CA LEU A 93 -0.70 7.77 5.93
C LEU A 93 -0.23 7.25 4.56
N LEU A 94 -1.02 6.38 3.93
CA LEU A 94 -0.73 5.87 2.58
C LEU A 94 -0.56 7.02 1.57
N GLN A 95 -1.47 8.00 1.56
CA GLN A 95 -1.36 9.15 0.66
C GLN A 95 -0.10 9.99 0.94
N GLU A 96 0.27 10.19 2.21
CA GLU A 96 1.49 10.90 2.60
C GLU A 96 2.75 10.16 2.16
N GLU A 97 2.81 8.85 2.37
CA GLU A 97 3.95 8.02 1.96
C GLU A 97 4.09 7.97 0.43
N LEU A 98 2.99 7.86 -0.32
CA LEU A 98 3.00 7.94 -1.78
C LEU A 98 3.55 9.27 -2.30
N LYS A 99 3.16 10.40 -1.67
CA LYS A 99 3.73 11.73 -2.00
C LYS A 99 5.22 11.80 -1.71
N LYS A 100 5.67 11.27 -0.57
CA LYS A 100 7.09 11.22 -0.23
C LYS A 100 7.87 10.34 -1.20
N LEU A 101 7.31 9.21 -1.62
CA LEU A 101 7.93 8.30 -2.58
C LEU A 101 8.17 8.99 -3.93
N GLN A 102 7.18 9.72 -4.45
CA GLN A 102 7.35 10.57 -5.62
C GLN A 102 8.45 11.61 -5.41
N ALA A 103 8.40 12.36 -4.31
CA ALA A 103 9.37 13.42 -4.03
C ALA A 103 10.81 12.90 -3.84
N ARG A 104 11.00 11.66 -3.39
CA ARG A 104 12.33 11.04 -3.18
C ARG A 104 12.98 10.53 -4.46
N LYS A 105 12.19 10.26 -5.51
CA LYS A 105 12.66 9.66 -6.77
C LYS A 105 12.47 10.59 -7.99
N SER A 106 11.88 11.78 -7.81
CA SER A 106 11.87 12.90 -8.78
C SER A 106 13.20 13.61 -8.88
#